data_AF-A0A7W6JXC9-F1
#
_entry.id   AF-A0A7W6JXC9-F1
#
_cell.length_a   1.000
_cell.length_b   1.000
_cell.length_c   1.000
_cell.angle_alpha   90.00
_cell.angle_beta   90.00
_cell.angle_gamma   90.00
#
_symmetry.space_group_name_H-M   'P 1'
#
loop_
_entity.id
_entity.type
_entity.pdbx_description
1 polymer ?
#
loop_
_entity_poly.entity_id
_entity_poly.type
_entity_poly.pdbx_seq_one_letter_code
_entity_poly.pdbx_strand_id
1 'polypeptide(L)'
;MRFLVILAALIGFAAPANAYWEYGHQTVAAIAWRNVTPATRAKITQLLRHTDLLKTEGCPATNIEEASVWADCIKKLGNDWRYASVWHYQDADVCKPFDVTAECKDGNCVSAQIERDVKLLKDRKAPQVERVKALLFLVHFVGDIGQPLHGAEHDHDAGGNKAQVSYGIYTTDRLNLHSVWDGLLAERAITSGPNIVRTYSRADRAKLGGGTVQDWGKDSWELAKAVYADLNDGDACKPITGRVSITEPMIQKWVPEARTQVIKGGLRLARLLDEALG
;
A
#
# COMPACT_ATOMS: atom_id res chain seq x y z
N MET A 1 21.04 -52.61 -11.28
CA MET A 1 21.65 -51.37 -10.74
C MET A 1 21.51 -50.25 -11.78
N ARG A 2 20.27 -49.77 -12.01
CA ARG A 2 19.92 -48.72 -12.99
C ARG A 2 18.64 -48.01 -12.56
N PHE A 3 18.62 -47.41 -11.36
CA PHE A 3 17.46 -46.64 -10.88
C PHE A 3 17.90 -45.50 -9.94
N LEU A 4 18.98 -44.77 -10.29
CA LEU A 4 19.52 -43.71 -9.41
C LEU A 4 19.99 -42.45 -10.17
N VAL A 5 19.36 -42.08 -11.29
CA VAL A 5 19.78 -40.89 -12.06
C VAL A 5 18.65 -39.93 -12.45
N ILE A 6 17.45 -40.03 -11.84
CA ILE A 6 16.36 -39.07 -12.15
C ILE A 6 15.74 -38.54 -10.85
N LEU A 7 16.54 -37.91 -9.99
CA LEU A 7 16.02 -37.11 -8.87
C LEU A 7 16.80 -35.81 -8.63
N ALA A 8 17.57 -35.35 -9.62
CA ALA A 8 18.44 -34.16 -9.50
C ALA A 8 17.99 -32.95 -10.34
N ALA A 9 16.82 -32.99 -10.99
CA ALA A 9 16.37 -31.93 -11.91
C ALA A 9 15.03 -31.28 -11.53
N LEU A 10 14.70 -31.21 -10.23
CA LEU A 10 13.55 -30.48 -9.70
C LEU A 10 13.93 -29.46 -8.63
N ILE A 11 15.18 -29.00 -8.60
CA ILE A 11 15.50 -27.70 -7.99
C ILE A 11 15.15 -26.65 -9.05
N GLY A 12 13.86 -26.51 -9.33
CA GLY A 12 13.35 -25.37 -10.07
C GLY A 12 13.74 -24.12 -9.29
N PHE A 13 14.21 -23.11 -10.01
CA PHE A 13 14.40 -21.77 -9.48
C PHE A 13 13.09 -21.36 -8.80
N ALA A 14 13.02 -21.48 -7.48
CA ALA A 14 12.00 -20.80 -6.71
C ALA A 14 12.30 -19.31 -6.93
N ALA A 15 11.52 -18.69 -7.81
CA ALA A 15 11.43 -17.24 -7.80
C ALA A 15 11.12 -16.84 -6.35
N PRO A 16 11.74 -15.77 -5.82
CA PRO A 16 11.31 -15.26 -4.53
C PRO A 16 9.79 -15.12 -4.60
N ALA A 17 9.08 -15.84 -3.72
CA ALA A 17 7.65 -15.65 -3.59
C ALA A 17 7.52 -14.23 -3.05
N ASN A 18 7.21 -13.27 -3.94
CA ASN A 18 6.77 -11.95 -3.53
C ASN A 18 5.60 -12.23 -2.61
N ALA A 19 5.82 -11.93 -1.34
CA ALA A 19 4.79 -12.21 -0.39
C ALA A 19 3.64 -11.26 -0.68
N TYR A 20 2.41 -11.75 -0.51
CA TYR A 20 1.20 -11.12 -1.06
C TYR A 20 1.06 -9.61 -0.78
N TRP A 21 1.64 -9.12 0.32
CA TRP A 21 1.71 -7.70 0.70
C TRP A 21 2.49 -6.81 -0.28
N GLU A 22 3.53 -7.32 -0.94
CA GLU A 22 4.34 -6.55 -1.90
C GLU A 22 3.59 -6.30 -3.21
N TYR A 23 2.72 -7.24 -3.60
CA TYR A 23 2.05 -7.23 -4.89
C TYR A 23 1.09 -6.04 -5.06
N GLY A 24 0.44 -5.61 -3.98
CA GLY A 24 -0.39 -4.40 -3.94
C GLY A 24 0.41 -3.15 -4.30
N HIS A 25 1.49 -2.89 -3.55
CA HIS A 25 2.36 -1.73 -3.78
C HIS A 25 3.02 -1.73 -5.16
N GLN A 26 3.55 -2.88 -5.59
CA GLN A 26 4.16 -3.03 -6.91
C GLN A 26 3.13 -2.74 -8.02
N THR A 27 1.88 -3.16 -7.85
CA THR A 27 0.81 -2.88 -8.81
C THR A 27 0.43 -1.40 -8.84
N VAL A 28 0.32 -0.74 -7.68
CA VAL A 28 0.13 0.72 -7.58
C VAL A 28 1.24 1.46 -8.33
N ALA A 29 2.49 1.09 -8.09
CA ALA A 29 3.67 1.66 -8.74
C ALA A 29 3.70 1.40 -10.25
N ALA A 30 3.35 0.19 -10.70
CA ALA A 30 3.30 -0.15 -12.11
C ALA A 30 2.18 0.61 -12.85
N ILE A 31 1.01 0.81 -12.22
CA ILE A 31 -0.04 1.69 -12.75
C ILE A 31 0.50 3.11 -12.87
N ALA A 32 1.17 3.62 -11.82
CA ALA A 32 1.72 4.97 -11.86
C ALA A 32 2.72 5.15 -13.00
N TRP A 33 3.66 4.21 -13.15
CA TRP A 33 4.66 4.19 -14.21
C TRP A 33 4.05 4.30 -15.61
N ARG A 34 2.96 3.57 -15.86
CA ARG A 34 2.24 3.63 -17.15
C ARG A 34 1.56 4.97 -17.42
N ASN A 35 1.29 5.76 -16.38
CA ASN A 35 0.45 6.96 -16.47
C ASN A 35 1.17 8.29 -16.23
N VAL A 36 2.42 8.28 -15.77
CA VAL A 36 3.31 9.45 -15.72
C VAL A 36 3.82 9.84 -17.12
N THR A 37 4.23 11.11 -17.27
CA THR A 37 4.85 11.59 -18.52
C THR A 37 6.23 10.98 -18.78
N PRO A 38 6.71 10.94 -20.03
CA PRO A 38 8.09 10.51 -20.33
C PRO A 38 9.17 11.32 -19.58
N ALA A 39 8.96 12.62 -19.39
CA ALA A 39 9.90 13.49 -18.65
C ALA A 39 9.96 13.10 -17.16
N THR A 40 8.80 12.85 -16.56
CA THR A 40 8.69 12.35 -15.18
C THR A 40 9.40 11.00 -15.02
N ARG A 41 9.19 10.05 -15.96
CA ARG A 41 9.89 8.74 -15.95
C ARG A 41 11.40 8.92 -15.94
N ALA A 42 11.94 9.80 -16.78
CA ALA A 42 13.37 10.04 -16.85
C ALA A 42 13.94 10.57 -15.52
N LYS A 43 13.23 11.49 -14.86
CA LYS A 43 13.62 12.03 -13.55
C LYS A 43 13.50 10.98 -12.43
N ILE A 44 12.46 10.15 -12.43
CA ILE A 44 12.33 9.00 -11.52
C ILE A 44 13.53 8.07 -11.70
N THR A 45 13.82 7.63 -12.92
CA THR A 45 14.99 6.78 -13.21
C THR A 45 16.31 7.42 -12.79
N GLN A 46 16.45 8.73 -12.94
CA GLN A 46 17.65 9.44 -12.45
C GLN A 46 17.76 9.39 -10.93
N LEU A 47 16.68 9.63 -10.18
CA LEU A 47 16.68 9.55 -8.72
C LEU A 47 16.97 8.12 -8.23
N LEU A 48 16.39 7.10 -8.86
CA LEU A 48 16.61 5.70 -8.48
C LEU A 48 18.05 5.22 -8.68
N ARG A 49 18.85 5.88 -9.52
CA ARG A 49 20.30 5.59 -9.65
C ARG A 49 21.13 6.00 -8.42
N HIS A 50 20.53 6.74 -7.49
CA HIS A 50 21.19 7.29 -6.30
C HIS A 50 20.68 6.67 -4.99
N THR A 51 20.04 5.50 -5.04
CA THR A 51 19.54 4.80 -3.84
C THR A 51 20.66 4.24 -2.97
N ASP A 52 21.87 4.11 -3.50
CA ASP A 52 23.09 3.78 -2.75
C ASP A 52 23.37 4.80 -1.63
N LEU A 53 22.98 6.06 -1.82
CA LEU A 53 23.09 7.11 -0.80
C LEU A 53 22.32 6.79 0.49
N LEU A 54 21.30 5.93 0.42
CA LEU A 54 20.46 5.58 1.57
C LEU A 54 21.10 4.53 2.48
N LYS A 55 22.10 3.79 2.00
CA LYS A 55 22.80 2.74 2.76
C LYS A 55 21.85 1.68 3.36
N THR A 56 20.82 1.31 2.61
CA THR A 56 19.81 0.30 3.01
C THR A 56 20.11 -1.04 2.36
N GLU A 57 21.26 -1.62 2.70
CA GLU A 57 21.69 -2.93 2.21
C GLU A 57 20.62 -3.99 2.52
N GLY A 58 20.27 -4.81 1.53
CA GLY A 58 19.17 -5.79 1.63
C GLY A 58 17.78 -5.26 1.30
N CYS A 59 17.62 -3.95 1.08
CA CYS A 59 16.37 -3.32 0.62
C CYS A 59 16.60 -2.59 -0.71
N PRO A 60 16.56 -3.31 -1.84
CA PRO A 60 16.78 -2.71 -3.15
C PRO A 60 15.61 -1.80 -3.57
N ALA A 61 15.91 -0.79 -4.39
CA ALA A 61 14.94 0.14 -4.97
C ALA A 61 15.38 0.57 -6.38
N THR A 62 15.70 -0.40 -7.25
CA THR A 62 16.30 -0.15 -8.57
C THR A 62 15.29 0.26 -9.65
N ASN A 63 14.01 -0.03 -9.42
CA ASN A 63 12.87 0.34 -10.24
C ASN A 63 11.72 0.83 -9.35
N ILE A 64 10.64 1.35 -9.95
CA ILE A 64 9.56 1.96 -9.17
C ILE A 64 8.75 0.92 -8.39
N GLU A 65 8.64 -0.31 -8.88
CA GLU A 65 8.02 -1.43 -8.18
C GLU A 65 8.84 -1.83 -6.93
N GLU A 66 10.17 -1.92 -7.01
CA GLU A 66 11.04 -2.14 -5.84
C GLU A 66 11.00 -0.95 -4.88
N ALA A 67 11.02 0.29 -5.39
CA ALA A 67 10.87 1.49 -4.57
C ALA A 67 9.56 1.47 -3.77
N SER A 68 8.50 0.87 -4.31
CA SER A 68 7.20 0.78 -3.68
C SER A 68 7.14 -0.13 -2.46
N VAL A 69 8.12 -1.01 -2.24
CA VAL A 69 8.18 -1.91 -1.09
C VAL A 69 9.34 -1.59 -0.14
N TRP A 70 10.18 -0.61 -0.54
CA TRP A 70 11.38 -0.23 0.21
C TRP A 70 11.07 0.24 1.63
N ALA A 71 10.02 1.07 1.81
CA ALA A 71 9.68 1.64 3.12
C ALA A 71 9.33 0.56 4.16
N ASP A 72 8.70 -0.54 3.73
CA ASP A 72 8.46 -1.67 4.61
C ASP A 72 9.70 -2.52 4.85
N CYS A 73 10.56 -2.66 3.84
CA CYS A 73 11.81 -3.40 3.97
C CYS A 73 12.73 -2.76 5.03
N ILE A 74 12.88 -1.43 5.02
CA ILE A 74 13.81 -0.73 5.91
C ILE A 74 13.45 -0.82 7.39
N LYS A 75 12.19 -1.11 7.74
CA LYS A 75 11.76 -1.34 9.14
C LYS A 75 12.52 -2.50 9.79
N LYS A 76 13.03 -3.43 8.98
CA LYS A 76 13.82 -4.60 9.41
C LYS A 76 15.29 -4.27 9.67
N LEU A 77 15.79 -3.12 9.22
CA LEU A 77 17.21 -2.74 9.28
C LEU A 77 17.64 -2.13 10.63
N GLY A 78 16.73 -1.96 11.60
CA GLY A 78 17.06 -1.53 12.97
C GLY A 78 16.85 -0.04 13.25
N ASN A 79 17.48 0.46 14.32
CA ASN A 79 17.10 1.71 15.00
C ASN A 79 17.10 2.96 14.10
N ASP A 80 17.97 3.04 13.10
CA ASP A 80 18.08 4.20 12.21
C ASP A 80 16.87 4.40 11.29
N TRP A 81 15.95 3.42 11.21
CA TRP A 81 14.76 3.49 10.35
C TRP A 81 13.44 3.24 11.08
N ARG A 82 13.49 2.85 12.37
CA ARG A 82 12.27 2.55 13.16
C ARG A 82 11.31 3.73 13.25
N TYR A 83 11.82 4.97 13.19
CA TYR A 83 11.00 6.18 13.22
C TYR A 83 9.97 6.22 12.09
N ALA A 84 10.26 5.61 10.94
CA ALA A 84 9.38 5.64 9.77
C ALA A 84 8.16 4.74 9.95
N SER A 85 8.16 3.82 10.94
CA SER A 85 7.08 2.85 11.11
C SER A 85 5.72 3.49 11.34
N VAL A 86 5.66 4.64 12.06
CA VAL A 86 4.42 5.37 12.35
C VAL A 86 3.91 6.17 11.14
N TRP A 87 4.72 6.32 10.10
CA TRP A 87 4.36 7.09 8.91
C TRP A 87 3.47 6.31 7.93
N HIS A 88 3.28 5.01 8.12
CA HIS A 88 2.52 4.16 7.21
C HIS A 88 0.99 4.25 7.37
N TYR A 89 0.50 4.89 8.43
CA TYR A 89 -0.92 4.89 8.79
C TYR A 89 -1.38 6.22 9.40
N GLN A 90 -2.69 6.32 9.64
CA GLN A 90 -3.39 7.42 10.30
C GLN A 90 -4.75 6.95 10.84
N ASP A 91 -4.77 6.33 12.01
CA ASP A 91 -5.94 5.58 12.42
C ASP A 91 -7.06 6.48 12.97
N ALA A 92 -8.06 6.76 12.14
CA ALA A 92 -9.27 7.47 12.56
C ALA A 92 -10.32 6.49 13.09
N ASP A 93 -10.87 6.78 14.26
CA ASP A 93 -11.89 5.95 14.92
C ASP A 93 -13.16 5.80 14.06
N VAL A 94 -13.48 4.57 13.65
CA VAL A 94 -14.65 4.28 12.78
C VAL A 94 -16.00 4.60 13.43
N CYS A 95 -16.03 4.76 14.76
CA CYS A 95 -17.21 5.13 15.53
C CYS A 95 -17.42 6.64 15.69
N LYS A 96 -16.46 7.45 15.23
CA LYS A 96 -16.54 8.91 15.29
C LYS A 96 -16.63 9.48 13.88
N PRO A 97 -16.90 10.79 13.72
CA PRO A 97 -16.62 11.47 12.45
C PRO A 97 -15.13 11.35 12.10
N PHE A 98 -14.82 11.26 10.81
CA PHE A 98 -13.45 11.22 10.33
C PHE A 98 -12.65 12.42 10.83
N ASP A 99 -11.61 12.14 11.62
CA ASP A 99 -10.64 13.12 12.11
C ASP A 99 -9.30 12.42 12.33
N VAL A 100 -8.27 12.90 11.63
CA VAL A 100 -6.89 12.41 11.74
C VAL A 100 -5.97 13.43 12.40
N THR A 101 -6.52 14.53 12.93
CA THR A 101 -5.71 15.66 13.46
C THR A 101 -4.79 15.22 14.59
N ALA A 102 -5.28 14.36 15.50
CA ALA A 102 -4.49 13.84 16.60
C ALA A 102 -3.40 12.87 16.12
N GLU A 103 -3.73 11.96 15.21
CA GLU A 103 -2.80 10.96 14.66
C GLU A 103 -1.72 11.58 13.77
N CYS A 104 -2.08 12.64 13.05
CA CYS A 104 -1.18 13.40 12.21
C CYS A 104 -0.45 14.53 12.95
N LYS A 105 -0.56 14.58 14.29
CA LYS A 105 0.16 15.56 15.08
C LYS A 105 1.66 15.42 14.86
N ASP A 106 2.35 16.55 14.76
CA ASP A 106 3.79 16.64 14.49
C ASP A 106 4.23 16.08 13.12
N GLY A 107 3.27 15.76 12.24
CA GLY A 107 3.52 15.27 10.88
C GLY A 107 3.88 13.79 10.78
N ASN A 108 3.70 13.01 11.85
CA ASN A 108 4.06 11.59 11.90
C ASN A 108 2.92 10.67 11.45
N CYS A 109 2.35 10.94 10.27
CA CYS A 109 1.32 10.10 9.67
C CYS A 109 1.46 10.07 8.14
N VAL A 110 0.76 9.13 7.50
CA VAL A 110 0.86 8.90 6.05
C VAL A 110 0.47 10.14 5.23
N SER A 111 -0.61 10.86 5.59
CA SER A 111 -1.00 12.07 4.84
C SER A 111 0.08 13.15 4.87
N ALA A 112 0.65 13.41 6.05
CA ALA A 112 1.67 14.43 6.23
C ALA A 112 2.98 14.08 5.50
N GLN A 113 3.37 12.79 5.49
CA GLN A 113 4.55 12.37 4.75
C GLN A 113 4.36 12.46 3.23
N ILE A 114 3.19 12.11 2.69
CA ILE A 114 2.89 12.31 1.27
C ILE A 114 3.09 13.78 0.86
N GLU A 115 2.54 14.72 1.63
CA GLU A 115 2.69 16.16 1.34
C GLU A 115 4.14 16.63 1.46
N ARG A 116 4.86 16.15 2.48
CA ARG A 116 6.28 16.43 2.70
C ARG A 116 7.14 15.93 1.54
N ASP A 117 6.90 14.70 1.09
CA ASP A 117 7.69 14.08 0.03
C ASP A 117 7.46 14.76 -1.32
N VAL A 118 6.22 15.14 -1.64
CA VAL A 118 5.92 15.96 -2.81
C VAL A 118 6.68 17.28 -2.76
N LYS A 119 6.75 17.95 -1.60
CA LYS A 119 7.50 19.20 -1.43
C LYS A 119 9.00 18.99 -1.63
N LEU A 120 9.58 17.94 -1.05
CA LEU A 120 11.00 17.61 -1.21
C LEU A 120 11.36 17.28 -2.67
N LEU A 121 10.48 16.56 -3.38
CA LEU A 121 10.69 16.25 -4.79
C LEU A 121 10.59 17.49 -5.68
N LYS A 122 9.73 18.45 -5.35
CA LYS A 122 9.63 19.75 -6.06
C LYS A 122 10.85 20.64 -5.84
N ASP A 123 11.44 20.60 -4.65
CA ASP A 123 12.59 21.45 -4.32
C ASP A 123 13.88 20.94 -4.99
N ARG A 124 14.32 21.66 -6.03
CA ARG A 124 15.57 21.33 -6.74
C ARG A 124 16.84 21.57 -5.93
N LYS A 125 16.74 22.32 -4.83
CA LYS A 125 17.86 22.61 -3.93
C LYS A 125 17.94 21.64 -2.75
N ALA A 126 16.91 20.82 -2.53
CA ALA A 126 16.94 19.81 -1.49
C ALA A 126 18.10 18.82 -1.74
N PRO A 127 18.79 18.35 -0.69
CA PRO A 127 19.87 17.38 -0.82
C PRO A 127 19.44 16.14 -1.60
N GLN A 128 20.31 15.65 -2.48
CA GLN A 128 20.02 14.49 -3.35
C GLN A 128 19.48 13.30 -2.55
N VAL A 129 20.11 12.97 -1.41
CA VAL A 129 19.68 11.87 -0.53
C VAL A 129 18.25 12.03 -0.01
N GLU A 130 17.83 13.25 0.33
CA GLU A 130 16.46 13.51 0.80
C GLU A 130 15.45 13.43 -0.33
N ARG A 131 15.82 13.83 -1.55
CA ARG A 131 14.95 13.68 -2.72
C ARG A 131 14.77 12.23 -3.15
N VAL A 132 15.82 11.42 -3.04
CA VAL A 132 15.73 9.97 -3.28
C VAL A 132 14.84 9.32 -2.21
N LYS A 133 15.08 9.63 -0.93
CA LYS A 133 14.25 9.16 0.17
C LYS A 133 12.78 9.53 -0.01
N ALA A 134 12.50 10.78 -0.38
CA ALA A 134 11.15 11.27 -0.65
C ALA A 134 10.47 10.55 -1.83
N LEU A 135 11.22 10.19 -2.88
CA LEU A 135 10.67 9.40 -3.99
C LEU A 135 10.19 8.03 -3.49
N LEU A 136 11.04 7.32 -2.73
CA LEU A 136 10.74 5.96 -2.27
C LEU A 136 9.58 5.96 -1.29
N PHE A 137 9.56 6.89 -0.33
CA PHE A 137 8.44 7.04 0.60
C PHE A 137 7.15 7.44 -0.11
N LEU A 138 7.17 8.42 -1.03
CA LEU A 138 5.97 8.81 -1.78
C LEU A 138 5.36 7.64 -2.56
N VAL A 139 6.19 6.84 -3.23
CA VAL A 139 5.73 5.68 -4.01
C VAL A 139 5.06 4.63 -3.10
N HIS A 140 5.57 4.42 -1.89
CA HIS A 140 4.99 3.49 -0.92
C HIS A 140 3.71 4.07 -0.27
N PHE A 141 3.79 5.27 0.30
CA PHE A 141 2.73 5.87 1.13
C PHE A 141 1.44 6.20 0.35
N VAL A 142 1.52 6.45 -0.95
CA VAL A 142 0.31 6.60 -1.77
C VAL A 142 -0.42 5.25 -1.95
N GLY A 143 0.29 4.12 -1.83
CA GLY A 143 -0.32 2.80 -1.68
C GLY A 143 -1.00 2.65 -0.31
N ASP A 144 -0.26 2.95 0.76
CA ASP A 144 -0.75 2.84 2.15
C ASP A 144 -2.04 3.62 2.39
N ILE A 145 -2.09 4.89 1.98
CA ILE A 145 -3.29 5.71 2.21
C ILE A 145 -4.54 5.19 1.48
N GLY A 146 -4.37 4.34 0.46
CA GLY A 146 -5.46 3.66 -0.23
C GLY A 146 -5.92 2.36 0.45
N GLN A 147 -5.14 1.82 1.39
CA GLN A 147 -5.49 0.63 2.16
C GLN A 147 -6.42 1.04 3.30
N PRO A 148 -7.69 0.57 3.34
CA PRO A 148 -8.67 1.02 4.31
C PRO A 148 -8.21 0.95 5.78
N LEU A 149 -7.53 -0.13 6.13
CA LEU A 149 -7.11 -0.43 7.50
C LEU A 149 -5.80 0.26 7.91
N HIS A 150 -5.17 1.04 7.02
CA HIS A 150 -4.11 2.00 7.39
C HIS A 150 -4.69 3.36 7.80
N GLY A 151 -6.00 3.56 7.66
CA GLY A 151 -6.68 4.82 7.96
C GLY A 151 -7.74 4.70 9.05
N ALA A 152 -7.78 3.58 9.78
CA ALA A 152 -8.91 3.24 10.63
C ALA A 152 -8.48 2.61 11.95
N GLU A 153 -9.03 3.13 13.04
CA GLU A 153 -8.98 2.52 14.37
C GLU A 153 -10.35 1.90 14.69
N HIS A 154 -10.33 0.68 15.24
CA HIS A 154 -11.52 0.00 15.74
C HIS A 154 -11.18 -0.78 17.01
N ASP A 155 -11.70 -0.34 18.16
CA ASP A 155 -11.57 -1.06 19.44
C ASP A 155 -10.13 -1.52 19.78
N HIS A 156 -9.14 -0.64 19.58
CA HIS A 156 -7.74 -0.93 19.89
C HIS A 156 -7.16 -2.11 19.10
N ASP A 157 -7.70 -2.40 17.92
CA ASP A 157 -7.27 -3.51 17.08
C ASP A 157 -6.06 -3.21 16.18
N ALA A 158 -5.54 -1.97 16.22
CA ALA A 158 -4.39 -1.52 15.45
C ALA A 158 -4.60 -1.72 13.94
N GLY A 159 -5.67 -1.14 13.40
CA GLY A 159 -6.06 -1.29 12.00
C GLY A 159 -6.37 -2.73 11.63
N GLY A 160 -7.06 -3.47 12.50
CA GLY A 160 -7.43 -4.86 12.23
C GLY A 160 -6.30 -5.89 12.42
N ASN A 161 -5.12 -5.49 12.91
CA ASN A 161 -4.03 -6.42 13.20
C ASN A 161 -4.36 -7.39 14.35
N LYS A 162 -5.25 -6.99 15.27
CA LYS A 162 -5.75 -7.84 16.36
C LYS A 162 -7.09 -8.51 16.07
N ALA A 163 -7.75 -8.14 14.96
CA ALA A 163 -8.99 -8.77 14.53
C ALA A 163 -8.70 -10.12 13.84
N GLN A 164 -8.86 -11.22 14.57
CA GLN A 164 -8.62 -12.56 14.03
C GLN A 164 -9.73 -12.97 13.05
N VAL A 165 -9.33 -13.51 11.89
CA VAL A 165 -10.31 -13.88 10.85
C VAL A 165 -10.01 -15.23 10.19
N SER A 166 -11.02 -15.79 9.52
CA SER A 166 -10.82 -16.74 8.43
C SER A 166 -11.12 -16.05 7.09
N TYR A 167 -10.45 -16.46 6.02
CA TYR A 167 -10.73 -16.02 4.65
C TYR A 167 -11.42 -17.16 3.90
N GLY A 168 -12.76 -17.14 3.89
CA GLY A 168 -13.56 -18.30 3.55
C GLY A 168 -13.20 -19.49 4.44
N ILE A 169 -12.82 -20.61 3.82
CA ILE A 169 -12.37 -21.83 4.51
C ILE A 169 -10.90 -21.78 4.95
N TYR A 170 -10.11 -20.81 4.48
CA TYR A 170 -8.71 -20.71 4.82
C TYR A 170 -8.51 -19.98 6.14
N THR A 171 -7.71 -20.55 7.04
CA THR A 171 -7.41 -19.93 8.34
C THR A 171 -6.08 -20.42 8.89
N THR A 172 -5.37 -19.53 9.59
CA THR A 172 -4.18 -19.83 10.39
C THR A 172 -4.18 -18.96 11.65
N ASP A 173 -3.37 -19.29 12.65
CA ASP A 173 -3.30 -18.51 13.89
C ASP A 173 -2.72 -17.10 13.71
N ARG A 174 -2.05 -16.83 12.59
CA ARG A 174 -1.49 -15.53 12.25
C ARG A 174 -2.39 -14.71 11.32
N LEU A 175 -3.49 -15.27 10.83
CA LEU A 175 -4.37 -14.59 9.89
C LEU A 175 -5.24 -13.56 10.64
N ASN A 176 -5.06 -12.29 10.31
CA ASN A 176 -5.84 -11.17 10.83
C ASN A 176 -6.43 -10.35 9.69
N LEU A 177 -7.39 -9.48 10.01
CA LEU A 177 -8.10 -8.66 9.03
C LEU A 177 -7.14 -7.82 8.18
N HIS A 178 -6.15 -7.19 8.83
CA HIS A 178 -5.13 -6.37 8.16
C HIS A 178 -4.39 -7.14 7.06
N SER A 179 -3.83 -8.31 7.42
CA SER A 179 -3.08 -9.18 6.51
C SER A 179 -3.91 -9.73 5.35
N VAL A 180 -5.23 -9.87 5.52
CA VAL A 180 -6.14 -10.25 4.42
C VAL A 180 -6.26 -9.10 3.43
N TRP A 181 -6.41 -7.86 3.90
CA TRP A 181 -6.54 -6.68 3.05
C TRP A 181 -5.23 -6.32 2.34
N ASP A 182 -4.08 -6.39 3.02
CA ASP A 182 -2.77 -6.16 2.40
C ASP A 182 -2.39 -7.25 1.40
N GLY A 183 -2.80 -8.50 1.67
CA GLY A 183 -2.35 -9.68 0.95
C GLY A 183 -3.44 -10.34 0.11
N LEU A 184 -4.13 -11.32 0.69
CA LEU A 184 -4.98 -12.27 -0.02
C LEU A 184 -6.11 -11.59 -0.82
N LEU A 185 -6.75 -10.59 -0.23
CA LEU A 185 -7.83 -9.84 -0.86
C LEU A 185 -7.29 -8.92 -1.95
N ALA A 186 -6.17 -8.22 -1.70
CA ALA A 186 -5.51 -7.37 -2.69
C ALA A 186 -5.08 -8.17 -3.92
N GLU A 187 -4.43 -9.32 -3.73
CA GLU A 187 -4.07 -10.22 -4.82
C GLU A 187 -5.29 -10.67 -5.62
N ARG A 188 -6.35 -11.15 -4.94
CA ARG A 188 -7.60 -11.53 -5.62
C ARG A 188 -8.20 -10.34 -6.36
N ALA A 189 -8.17 -9.15 -5.78
CA ALA A 189 -8.68 -7.92 -6.39
C ALA A 189 -7.92 -7.50 -7.64
N ILE A 190 -6.59 -7.65 -7.65
CA ILE A 190 -5.74 -7.30 -8.79
C ILE A 190 -5.90 -8.33 -9.92
N THR A 191 -5.92 -9.62 -9.57
CA THR A 191 -5.97 -10.74 -10.52
C THR A 191 -7.38 -11.04 -11.04
N SER A 192 -8.43 -10.59 -10.33
CA SER A 192 -9.81 -10.74 -10.78
C SER A 192 -10.15 -9.73 -11.88
N GLY A 193 -10.34 -10.22 -13.11
CA GLY A 193 -10.81 -9.43 -14.25
C GLY A 193 -9.69 -8.90 -15.15
N PRO A 194 -9.97 -7.86 -15.98
CA PRO A 194 -9.01 -7.36 -16.96
C PRO A 194 -7.71 -6.82 -16.33
N ASN A 195 -6.62 -6.72 -17.09
CA ASN A 195 -5.41 -6.10 -16.55
C ASN A 195 -5.64 -4.61 -16.19
N ILE A 196 -5.32 -4.22 -14.96
CA ILE A 196 -5.41 -2.83 -14.46
C ILE A 196 -4.13 -2.02 -14.66
N VAL A 197 -2.99 -2.68 -14.91
CA VAL A 197 -1.72 -2.04 -15.24
C VAL A 197 -1.74 -1.64 -16.71
N ARG A 198 -2.27 -0.44 -16.97
CA ARG A 198 -2.43 0.13 -18.31
C ARG A 198 -2.39 1.65 -18.29
N THR A 199 -2.33 2.25 -19.48
CA THR A 199 -2.56 3.68 -19.64
C THR A 199 -4.06 3.98 -19.52
N TYR A 200 -4.41 4.98 -18.72
CA TYR A 200 -5.79 5.42 -18.49
C TYR A 200 -6.09 6.70 -19.29
N SER A 201 -7.36 6.88 -19.64
CA SER A 201 -7.80 8.09 -20.33
C SER A 201 -7.66 9.32 -19.44
N ARG A 202 -7.63 10.53 -20.02
CA ARG A 202 -7.62 11.78 -19.23
C ARG A 202 -8.83 11.87 -18.29
N ALA A 203 -10.00 11.42 -18.75
CA ALA A 203 -11.22 11.42 -17.96
C ALA A 203 -11.12 10.47 -16.75
N ASP A 204 -10.63 9.25 -16.96
CA ASP A 204 -10.43 8.28 -15.86
C ASP A 204 -9.40 8.80 -14.85
N ARG A 205 -8.29 9.38 -15.33
CA ARG A 205 -7.27 9.98 -14.46
C ARG A 205 -7.83 11.12 -13.62
N ALA A 206 -8.67 11.98 -14.19
CA ALA A 206 -9.32 13.05 -13.44
C ALA A 206 -10.31 12.51 -12.40
N LYS A 207 -11.10 11.49 -12.76
CA LYS A 207 -12.12 10.89 -11.90
C LYS A 207 -11.52 10.08 -10.74
N LEU A 208 -10.52 9.25 -11.02
CA LEU A 208 -9.96 8.28 -10.06
C LEU A 208 -8.69 8.78 -9.38
N GLY A 209 -7.94 9.65 -10.05
CA GLY A 209 -6.72 10.27 -9.53
C GLY A 209 -6.96 11.63 -8.87
N GLY A 210 -8.20 12.10 -8.77
CA GLY A 210 -8.59 13.40 -8.21
C GLY A 210 -8.54 13.46 -6.67
N GLY A 211 -8.94 14.60 -6.10
CA GLY A 211 -9.01 14.82 -4.64
C GLY A 211 -7.67 15.22 -4.00
N THR A 212 -7.76 15.64 -2.74
CA THR A 212 -6.65 15.95 -1.83
C THR A 212 -6.21 14.70 -1.06
N VAL A 213 -5.04 14.75 -0.41
CA VAL A 213 -4.55 13.65 0.43
C VAL A 213 -5.54 13.34 1.56
N GLN A 214 -6.17 14.36 2.14
CA GLN A 214 -7.23 14.19 3.14
C GLN A 214 -8.47 13.48 2.58
N ASP A 215 -8.90 13.81 1.36
CA ASP A 215 -10.02 13.10 0.71
C ASP A 215 -9.69 11.61 0.53
N TRP A 216 -8.42 11.28 0.26
CA TRP A 216 -7.99 9.89 0.08
C TRP A 216 -8.01 9.11 1.39
N GLY A 217 -7.51 9.72 2.47
CA GLY A 217 -7.61 9.13 3.81
C GLY A 217 -9.07 8.92 4.24
N LYS A 218 -9.94 9.88 3.94
CA LYS A 218 -11.38 9.78 4.22
C LYS A 218 -12.06 8.67 3.40
N ASP A 219 -11.79 8.59 2.10
CA ASP A 219 -12.28 7.51 1.22
C ASP A 219 -11.94 6.13 1.79
N SER A 220 -10.70 5.94 2.25
CA SER A 220 -10.21 4.69 2.81
C SER A 220 -10.85 4.39 4.16
N TRP A 221 -11.00 5.40 5.03
CA TRP A 221 -11.69 5.27 6.31
C TRP A 221 -13.18 4.90 6.15
N GLU A 222 -13.89 5.51 5.21
CA GLU A 222 -15.30 5.17 4.92
C GLU A 222 -15.43 3.71 4.47
N LEU A 223 -14.49 3.22 3.66
CA LEU A 223 -14.43 1.82 3.27
C LEU A 223 -14.13 0.91 4.48
N ALA A 224 -13.17 1.26 5.33
CA ALA A 224 -12.86 0.49 6.54
C ALA A 224 -14.08 0.38 7.47
N LYS A 225 -14.81 1.48 7.67
CA LYS A 225 -16.06 1.48 8.43
C LYS A 225 -17.09 0.50 7.86
N ALA A 226 -17.23 0.43 6.53
CA ALA A 226 -18.10 -0.55 5.88
C ALA A 226 -17.62 -2.00 6.08
N VAL A 227 -16.30 -2.22 6.07
CA VAL A 227 -15.68 -3.54 6.33
C VAL A 227 -15.97 -4.02 7.76
N TYR A 228 -15.80 -3.15 8.76
CA TYR A 228 -16.14 -3.47 10.14
C TYR A 228 -17.64 -3.72 10.30
N ALA A 229 -18.51 -2.91 9.67
CA ALA A 229 -19.95 -3.15 9.68
C ALA A 229 -20.31 -4.52 9.11
N ASP A 230 -19.73 -4.88 7.97
CA ASP A 230 -19.97 -6.18 7.33
C ASP A 230 -19.57 -7.35 8.26
N LEU A 231 -18.46 -7.24 8.99
CA LEU A 231 -18.02 -8.27 9.95
C LEU A 231 -18.90 -8.37 11.21
N ASN A 232 -19.69 -7.33 11.50
CA ASN A 232 -20.39 -7.16 12.76
C ASN A 232 -21.91 -6.96 12.58
N ASP A 233 -22.51 -7.68 11.63
CA ASP A 233 -23.96 -7.67 11.38
C ASP A 233 -24.54 -6.26 11.12
N GLY A 234 -23.74 -5.38 10.53
CA GLY A 234 -24.10 -3.99 10.21
C GLY A 234 -23.65 -2.94 11.22
N ASP A 235 -23.07 -3.34 12.36
CA ASP A 235 -22.58 -2.41 13.38
C ASP A 235 -21.05 -2.25 13.31
N ALA A 236 -20.59 -1.18 12.66
CA ALA A 236 -19.16 -0.89 12.55
C ALA A 236 -18.45 -0.63 13.88
N CYS A 237 -19.20 -0.46 14.98
CA CYS A 237 -18.66 -0.14 16.30
C CYS A 237 -18.60 -1.31 17.27
N LYS A 238 -19.16 -2.45 16.87
CA LYS A 238 -19.21 -3.64 17.71
C LYS A 238 -17.81 -4.28 17.78
N PRO A 239 -17.26 -4.51 18.99
CA PRO A 239 -16.01 -5.23 19.16
C PRO A 239 -16.00 -6.58 18.44
N ILE A 240 -14.89 -6.88 17.76
CA ILE A 240 -14.66 -8.21 17.18
C ILE A 240 -14.13 -9.11 18.29
N THR A 241 -14.99 -10.00 18.80
CA THR A 241 -14.60 -10.98 19.83
C THR A 241 -14.33 -12.35 19.20
N GLY A 242 -13.12 -12.87 19.39
CA GLY A 242 -12.72 -14.16 18.81
C GLY A 242 -12.45 -14.08 17.31
N ARG A 243 -12.57 -15.22 16.62
CA ARG A 243 -12.31 -15.32 15.17
C ARG A 243 -13.61 -15.16 14.38
N VAL A 244 -13.64 -14.20 13.46
CA VAL A 244 -14.78 -13.96 12.57
C VAL A 244 -14.49 -14.48 11.17
N SER A 245 -15.50 -15.03 10.49
CA SER A 245 -15.31 -15.54 9.12
C SER A 245 -15.59 -14.44 8.09
N ILE A 246 -14.61 -14.15 7.24
CA ILE A 246 -14.82 -13.38 6.01
C ILE A 246 -15.48 -14.33 5.01
N THR A 247 -16.79 -14.17 4.85
CA THR A 247 -17.62 -15.05 4.00
C THR A 247 -17.45 -14.74 2.51
N GLU A 248 -17.78 -15.69 1.62
CA GLU A 248 -17.69 -15.45 0.17
C GLU A 248 -18.54 -14.25 -0.31
N PRO A 249 -19.76 -13.97 0.22
CA PRO A 249 -20.48 -12.73 -0.07
C PRO A 249 -19.70 -11.46 0.28
N MET A 250 -19.01 -11.45 1.43
CA MET A 250 -18.14 -10.32 1.81
C MET A 250 -16.97 -10.17 0.84
N ILE A 251 -16.33 -11.29 0.46
CA ILE A 251 -15.23 -11.26 -0.50
C ILE A 251 -15.69 -10.72 -1.86
N GLN A 252 -16.84 -11.18 -2.36
CA GLN A 252 -17.43 -10.70 -3.61
C GLN A 252 -17.75 -9.21 -3.57
N LYS A 253 -18.15 -8.69 -2.41
CA LYS A 253 -18.38 -7.26 -2.18
C LYS A 253 -17.07 -6.46 -2.11
N TRP A 254 -16.05 -6.95 -1.41
CA TRP A 254 -14.84 -6.19 -1.14
C TRP A 254 -13.80 -6.23 -2.27
N VAL A 255 -13.78 -7.30 -3.08
CA VAL A 255 -12.84 -7.45 -4.21
C VAL A 255 -12.90 -6.25 -5.19
N PRO A 256 -14.08 -5.80 -5.66
CA PRO A 256 -14.18 -4.61 -6.51
C PRO A 256 -13.72 -3.32 -5.83
N GLU A 257 -13.93 -3.18 -4.52
CA GLU A 257 -13.53 -1.99 -3.75
C GLU A 257 -12.02 -1.93 -3.57
N ALA A 258 -11.39 -3.01 -3.13
CA ALA A 258 -9.93 -3.13 -3.04
C ALA A 258 -9.26 -2.88 -4.40
N ARG A 259 -9.84 -3.43 -5.48
CA ARG A 259 -9.38 -3.20 -6.84
C ARG A 259 -9.44 -1.72 -7.24
N THR A 260 -10.52 -1.04 -6.85
CA THR A 260 -10.69 0.39 -7.09
C THR A 260 -9.66 1.20 -6.32
N GLN A 261 -9.34 0.84 -5.07
CA GLN A 261 -8.30 1.51 -4.29
C GLN A 261 -6.92 1.36 -4.92
N VAL A 262 -6.55 0.17 -5.43
CA VAL A 262 -5.28 -0.03 -6.16
C VAL A 262 -5.21 0.86 -7.41
N ILE A 263 -6.29 0.96 -8.18
CA ILE A 263 -6.35 1.84 -9.36
C ILE A 263 -6.24 3.31 -8.96
N LYS A 264 -7.02 3.74 -7.96
CA LYS A 264 -6.96 5.10 -7.40
C LYS A 264 -5.54 5.42 -6.96
N GLY A 265 -4.91 4.57 -6.15
CA GLY A 265 -3.53 4.72 -5.67
C GLY A 265 -2.54 4.94 -6.82
N GLY A 266 -2.57 4.09 -7.84
CA GLY A 266 -1.66 4.23 -8.99
C GLY A 266 -1.86 5.52 -9.79
N LEU A 267 -3.10 5.97 -9.96
CA LEU A 267 -3.41 7.21 -10.68
C LEU A 267 -3.14 8.47 -9.87
N ARG A 268 -3.37 8.42 -8.54
CA ARG A 268 -3.00 9.47 -7.58
C ARG A 268 -1.48 9.62 -7.51
N LEU A 269 -0.74 8.51 -7.46
CA LEU A 269 0.72 8.51 -7.47
C LEU A 269 1.26 9.07 -8.79
N ALA A 270 0.72 8.67 -9.94
CA ALA A 270 1.11 9.26 -11.22
C ALA A 270 0.93 10.78 -11.25
N ARG A 271 -0.21 11.27 -10.75
CA ARG A 271 -0.51 12.70 -10.66
C ARG A 271 0.53 13.42 -9.81
N LEU A 272 0.80 12.93 -8.59
CA LEU A 272 1.76 13.56 -7.67
C LEU A 272 3.19 13.54 -8.22
N LEU A 273 3.61 12.45 -8.88
CA LEU A 273 4.92 12.37 -9.52
C LEU A 273 5.05 13.35 -10.68
N ASP A 274 4.02 13.49 -11.53
CA ASP A 274 3.99 14.48 -12.60
C ASP A 274 3.97 15.93 -12.06
N GLU A 275 3.25 16.19 -10.96
CA GLU A 275 3.26 17.50 -10.32
C GLU A 275 4.63 17.84 -9.69
N ALA A 276 5.31 16.84 -9.12
CA ALA A 276 6.55 17.05 -8.39
C ALA A 276 7.80 17.07 -9.28
N LEU A 277 7.79 16.24 -10.32
CA LEU A 277 8.91 16.03 -11.23
C LEU A 277 8.56 16.46 -12.66
N GLY A 278 7.44 17.13 -12.91
CA GLY A 278 7.14 17.78 -14.20
C GLY A 278 8.22 18.75 -14.67
#